data_AF-A0AAR2KQ77-F1
#
_entry.id   AF-A0AAR2KQ77-F1
#
_cell.length_a   1.000
_cell.length_b   1.000
_cell.length_c   1.000
_cell.angle_alpha   90.00
_cell.angle_beta   90.00
_cell.angle_gamma   90.00
#
_symmetry.space_group_name_H-M   'P 1'
#
loop_
_entity.id
_entity.type
_entity.pdbx_description
1 polymer ?
#
loop_
_entity_poly.entity_id
_entity_poly.type
_entity_poly.pdbx_seq_one_letter_code
_entity_poly.pdbx_strand_id
1 'polypeptide(L)'
;MFPGGRGHLISLAIVFSQRQNLKNVSILCHYVHLQKLELPYNRIKDLSCVSHMPYLIMLDASHNELSEFFGFQPPKNLKEVNFSHNQISAMKDLSAYASLSKLILDCILLNEVSSTMNSCTMCKALGVLHLGNLIKKIENLHTLRTLQVLDLSSNRIQSLSGLQNLHFLGSINLESNLIREIKEATYVHDLPLLRELNLKRSPVQEQPDYRLAVIFLLHRLTHLDEQAVTAEEKVSAVNKFDPPLEVGAARDHMTHVVYQHMQPQVIFDSTLPSLDAPYPMLILTGPQACGKRELAHKLCQEFSDYFAYGACHTTRGPYFGEEDGCDYHFVLEEEFQNMIRMGCFVQTMQYGGHWYGLSREAIESAAREGLACCIHMELEGVFSLKNSYFEPRYVLLIPTSTKEYISRMKARGLYSNGQIDTAVSRINLYVKINKERPGFFDSVISSGTNLDQVKCTKVRDRLSFIEFPVKTTIKYKLFIFSKKKKKKAKYKYNNCFFSIYRFNYLPLLHLSFFSGDSLSVFPQLQMRFFLISDTSFQTHSAEWVSQWKDGQKHLWMFSDLKQLDLLLSLRDQSFKCCLSDGGSFGICKALHGC
;
A
#
# COMPACT_ATOMS: atom_id res chain seq x y z
N MET A 1 61.59 -21.54 20.03
CA MET A 1 62.44 -22.48 19.28
C MET A 1 61.56 -23.59 18.74
N PHE A 2 61.51 -23.79 17.43
CA PHE A 2 60.93 -25.01 16.86
C PHE A 2 62.01 -26.11 16.88
N PRO A 3 61.75 -27.32 17.38
CA PRO A 3 62.72 -28.38 17.34
C PRO A 3 62.86 -28.85 15.89
N GLY A 4 64.09 -28.84 15.39
CA GLY A 4 64.45 -29.39 14.09
C GLY A 4 64.23 -30.91 14.10
N GLY A 5 63.21 -31.36 13.39
CA GLY A 5 62.95 -32.78 13.16
C GLY A 5 62.34 -32.94 11.77
N ARG A 6 63.06 -33.61 10.87
CA ARG A 6 62.55 -34.07 9.59
C ARG A 6 61.51 -35.17 9.85
N GLY A 7 60.27 -34.77 10.06
CA GLY A 7 59.10 -35.62 10.06
C GLY A 7 57.99 -34.85 9.39
N HIS A 8 57.31 -35.45 8.41
CA HIS A 8 56.09 -34.90 7.83
C HIS A 8 55.03 -34.80 8.93
N LEU A 9 55.03 -33.69 9.66
CA LEU A 9 54.04 -33.39 10.69
C LEU A 9 52.71 -33.16 9.99
N ILE A 10 51.80 -34.13 10.11
CA ILE A 10 50.43 -34.04 9.62
C ILE A 10 49.65 -33.20 10.63
N SER A 11 49.84 -31.88 10.58
CA SER A 11 48.93 -30.94 11.23
C SER A 11 47.92 -30.45 10.22
N LEU A 12 46.62 -30.64 10.52
CA LEU A 12 45.52 -30.17 9.67
C LEU A 12 45.10 -28.74 10.00
N ALA A 13 45.41 -28.27 11.21
CA ALA A 13 45.11 -26.91 11.66
C ALA A 13 46.24 -26.37 12.54
N ILE A 14 46.65 -25.14 12.28
CA ILE A 14 47.56 -24.38 13.14
C ILE A 14 46.84 -23.10 13.54
N VAL A 15 46.76 -22.86 14.84
CA VAL A 15 46.01 -21.77 15.43
C VAL A 15 46.89 -21.04 16.44
N PHE A 16 47.22 -19.79 16.13
CA PHE A 16 47.91 -18.88 17.03
C PHE A 16 46.98 -17.70 17.36
N SER A 17 45.97 -17.95 18.19
CA SER A 17 44.92 -16.97 18.53
C SER A 17 45.36 -15.85 19.49
N GLN A 18 46.59 -15.92 20.03
CA GLN A 18 47.12 -14.92 20.97
C GLN A 18 48.26 -14.13 20.35
N ARG A 19 48.53 -12.94 20.91
CA ARG A 19 49.56 -12.02 20.44
C ARG A 19 50.97 -12.60 20.67
N GLN A 20 51.49 -13.32 19.68
CA GLN A 20 52.80 -13.97 19.76
C GLN A 20 53.94 -13.12 19.15
N ASN A 21 53.64 -11.90 18.67
CA ASN A 21 54.59 -11.01 17.98
C ASN A 21 55.35 -11.71 16.83
N LEU A 22 54.72 -12.68 16.16
CA LEU A 22 55.35 -13.42 15.07
C LEU A 22 55.61 -12.48 13.89
N LYS A 23 56.85 -12.50 13.38
CA LYS A 23 57.27 -11.74 12.19
C LYS A 23 57.57 -12.64 10.99
N ASN A 24 58.09 -13.83 11.25
CA ASN A 24 58.52 -14.78 10.23
C ASN A 24 57.82 -16.12 10.46
N VAL A 25 57.10 -16.57 9.43
CA VAL A 25 56.33 -17.81 9.41
C VAL A 25 56.82 -18.80 8.35
N SER A 26 58.02 -18.60 7.79
CA SER A 26 58.58 -19.43 6.73
C SER A 26 58.73 -20.91 7.11
N ILE A 27 58.86 -21.22 8.41
CA ILE A 27 58.92 -22.60 8.88
C ILE A 27 57.64 -23.39 8.55
N LEU A 28 56.51 -22.70 8.36
CA LEU A 28 55.23 -23.30 7.99
C LEU A 28 55.23 -23.91 6.58
N CYS A 29 56.21 -23.57 5.72
CA CYS A 29 56.35 -24.18 4.39
C CYS A 29 56.44 -25.71 4.42
N HIS A 30 56.87 -26.31 5.53
CA HIS A 30 56.99 -27.77 5.68
C HIS A 30 55.65 -28.47 5.99
N TYR A 31 54.60 -27.73 6.33
CA TYR A 31 53.28 -28.26 6.69
C TYR A 31 52.34 -28.28 5.47
N VAL A 32 52.68 -29.13 4.49
CA VAL A 32 51.99 -29.18 3.19
C VAL A 32 50.52 -29.63 3.24
N HIS A 33 50.12 -30.34 4.31
CA HIS A 33 48.76 -30.88 4.48
C HIS A 33 47.82 -29.98 5.29
N LEU A 34 48.25 -28.75 5.60
CA LEU A 34 47.47 -27.83 6.42
C LEU A 34 46.18 -27.41 5.69
N GLN A 35 45.04 -27.51 6.38
CA GLN A 35 43.72 -27.09 5.88
C GLN A 35 43.25 -25.76 6.49
N LYS A 36 43.68 -25.46 7.71
CA LYS A 36 43.29 -24.25 8.43
C LYS A 36 44.49 -23.56 9.06
N LEU A 37 44.68 -22.28 8.76
CA LEU A 37 45.76 -21.45 9.31
C LEU A 37 45.19 -20.17 9.93
N GLU A 38 45.28 -20.04 11.24
CA GLU A 38 44.90 -18.83 11.98
C GLU A 38 46.13 -18.18 12.61
N LEU A 39 46.47 -16.99 12.14
CA LEU A 39 47.60 -16.16 12.58
C LEU A 39 47.20 -14.73 13.00
N PRO A 40 46.07 -14.51 13.69
CA PRO A 40 45.64 -13.16 14.02
C PRO A 40 46.56 -12.50 15.06
N TYR A 41 46.59 -11.16 15.09
CA TYR A 41 47.31 -10.36 16.08
C TYR A 41 48.83 -10.59 16.15
N ASN A 42 49.47 -10.65 14.98
CA ASN A 42 50.92 -10.77 14.86
C ASN A 42 51.52 -9.56 14.13
N ARG A 43 52.78 -9.66 13.69
CA ARG A 43 53.50 -8.62 12.95
C ARG A 43 54.02 -9.16 11.63
N ILE A 44 53.22 -10.01 10.99
CA ILE A 44 53.58 -10.72 9.77
C ILE A 44 53.48 -9.75 8.60
N LYS A 45 54.53 -9.72 7.77
CA LYS A 45 54.57 -8.93 6.52
C LYS A 45 54.53 -9.80 5.27
N ASP A 46 55.01 -11.03 5.38
CA ASP A 46 55.13 -11.98 4.28
C ASP A 46 54.39 -13.29 4.60
N LEU A 47 53.52 -13.69 3.66
CA LEU A 47 52.75 -14.94 3.68
C LEU A 47 53.10 -15.84 2.48
N SER A 48 54.25 -15.64 1.83
CA SER A 48 54.75 -16.48 0.74
C SER A 48 54.73 -17.98 1.04
N CYS A 49 54.89 -18.36 2.32
CA CYS A 49 54.82 -19.74 2.80
C CYS A 49 53.50 -20.45 2.47
N VAL A 50 52.40 -19.71 2.37
CA VAL A 50 51.06 -20.24 2.04
C VAL A 50 51.04 -20.89 0.65
N SER A 51 51.93 -20.48 -0.27
CA SER A 51 52.06 -21.08 -1.61
C SER A 51 52.39 -22.58 -1.56
N HIS A 52 52.95 -23.08 -0.44
CA HIS A 52 53.35 -24.48 -0.27
C HIS A 52 52.24 -25.34 0.38
N MET A 53 51.03 -24.80 0.56
CA MET A 53 49.91 -25.45 1.26
C MET A 53 48.73 -25.71 0.31
N PRO A 54 48.81 -26.69 -0.61
CA PRO A 54 47.80 -26.91 -1.65
C PRO A 54 46.41 -27.32 -1.11
N TYR A 55 46.35 -27.81 0.14
CA TYR A 55 45.11 -28.24 0.81
C TYR A 55 44.49 -27.15 1.69
N LEU A 56 45.04 -25.94 1.74
CA LEU A 56 44.54 -24.87 2.59
C LEU A 56 43.14 -24.43 2.16
N ILE A 57 42.21 -24.40 3.13
CA ILE A 57 40.80 -24.04 2.96
C ILE A 57 40.51 -22.67 3.60
N MET A 58 41.08 -22.42 4.78
CA MET A 58 40.83 -21.22 5.57
C MET A 58 42.15 -20.55 5.99
N LEU A 59 42.24 -19.25 5.76
CA LEU A 59 43.36 -18.40 6.18
C LEU A 59 42.83 -17.18 6.95
N ASP A 60 43.17 -17.07 8.23
CA ASP A 60 43.02 -15.84 9.00
C ASP A 60 44.40 -15.23 9.25
N ALA A 61 44.66 -14.07 8.64
CA ALA A 61 45.85 -13.27 8.89
C ALA A 61 45.47 -11.84 9.28
N SER A 62 44.35 -11.68 9.98
CA SER A 62 43.90 -10.39 10.51
C SER A 62 44.87 -9.78 11.52
N HIS A 63 44.86 -8.46 11.69
CA HIS A 63 45.71 -7.73 12.62
C HIS A 63 47.21 -8.05 12.45
N ASN A 64 47.72 -7.86 11.25
CA ASN A 64 49.12 -8.05 10.88
C ASN A 64 49.67 -6.78 10.17
N GLU A 65 50.86 -6.88 9.58
CA GLU A 65 51.54 -5.78 8.89
C GLU A 65 51.66 -6.08 7.38
N LEU A 66 50.69 -6.80 6.80
CA LEU A 66 50.68 -7.13 5.37
C LEU A 66 50.47 -5.87 4.54
N SER A 67 51.33 -5.64 3.54
CA SER A 67 51.22 -4.52 2.60
C SER A 67 50.76 -4.94 1.20
N GLU A 68 50.93 -6.22 0.85
CA GLU A 68 50.55 -6.76 -0.45
C GLU A 68 49.27 -7.60 -0.37
N PHE A 69 48.34 -7.34 -1.30
CA PHE A 69 47.15 -8.18 -1.49
C PHE A 69 47.56 -9.48 -2.17
N PHE A 70 47.46 -10.60 -1.45
CA PHE A 70 47.78 -11.94 -1.97
C PHE A 70 49.18 -12.03 -2.64
N GLY A 71 50.25 -11.69 -1.91
CA GLY A 71 51.65 -11.80 -2.34
C GLY A 71 52.17 -13.25 -2.47
N PHE A 72 51.29 -14.21 -2.74
CA PHE A 72 51.59 -15.64 -2.79
C PHE A 72 50.81 -16.32 -3.91
N GLN A 73 51.26 -17.51 -4.34
CA GLN A 73 50.51 -18.29 -5.32
C GLN A 73 49.23 -18.87 -4.69
N PRO A 74 48.08 -18.76 -5.36
CA PRO A 74 46.79 -19.16 -4.81
C PRO A 74 46.72 -20.66 -4.50
N PRO A 75 46.40 -21.06 -3.26
CA PRO A 75 46.04 -22.45 -2.96
C PRO A 75 44.72 -22.81 -3.67
N LYS A 76 44.69 -23.93 -4.39
CA LYS A 76 43.55 -24.34 -5.24
C LYS A 76 42.22 -24.47 -4.49
N ASN A 77 42.27 -24.80 -3.19
CA ASN A 77 41.11 -25.08 -2.36
C ASN A 77 40.77 -23.97 -1.36
N LEU A 78 41.40 -22.80 -1.45
CA LEU A 78 41.19 -21.71 -0.50
C LEU A 78 39.77 -21.15 -0.66
N LYS A 79 38.97 -21.23 0.41
CA LYS A 79 37.55 -20.83 0.44
C LYS A 79 37.31 -19.60 1.30
N GLU A 80 38.06 -19.40 2.37
CA GLU A 80 37.85 -18.31 3.31
C GLU A 80 39.16 -17.59 3.62
N VAL A 81 39.17 -16.26 3.47
CA VAL A 81 40.32 -15.42 3.77
C VAL A 81 39.91 -14.20 4.58
N ASN A 82 40.61 -13.96 5.68
CA ASN A 82 40.49 -12.75 6.48
C ASN A 82 41.85 -12.01 6.52
N PHE A 83 41.90 -10.82 5.92
CA PHE A 83 43.04 -9.91 5.98
C PHE A 83 42.72 -8.59 6.70
N SER A 84 41.70 -8.57 7.57
CA SER A 84 41.34 -7.34 8.27
C SER A 84 42.49 -6.75 9.09
N HIS A 85 42.49 -5.43 9.33
CA HIS A 85 43.50 -4.72 10.11
C HIS A 85 44.94 -4.96 9.60
N ASN A 86 45.15 -4.77 8.30
CA ASN A 86 46.46 -4.82 7.65
C ASN A 86 46.73 -3.50 6.89
N GLN A 87 47.93 -3.36 6.32
CA GLN A 87 48.38 -2.15 5.61
C GLN A 87 48.31 -2.32 4.08
N ILE A 88 47.36 -3.12 3.60
CA ILE A 88 47.17 -3.33 2.16
C ILE A 88 46.63 -2.02 1.54
N SER A 89 47.20 -1.56 0.44
CA SER A 89 46.84 -0.26 -0.14
C SER A 89 46.05 -0.37 -1.45
N ALA A 90 46.03 -1.55 -2.08
CA ALA A 90 45.29 -1.82 -3.31
C ALA A 90 44.79 -3.28 -3.36
N MET A 91 43.56 -3.50 -3.82
CA MET A 91 43.11 -4.83 -4.21
C MET A 91 43.70 -5.21 -5.57
N LYS A 92 44.09 -6.48 -5.74
CA LYS A 92 44.51 -7.07 -7.03
C LYS A 92 43.44 -8.00 -7.58
N ASP A 93 43.62 -8.41 -8.83
CA ASP A 93 42.77 -9.39 -9.51
C ASP A 93 42.62 -10.67 -8.67
N LEU A 94 41.37 -11.04 -8.39
CA LEU A 94 41.00 -12.25 -7.66
C LEU A 94 40.84 -13.47 -8.57
N SER A 95 40.97 -13.33 -9.91
CA SER A 95 40.68 -14.38 -10.90
C SER A 95 41.38 -15.71 -10.64
N ALA A 96 42.55 -15.66 -10.00
CA ALA A 96 43.36 -16.82 -9.64
C ALA A 96 42.82 -17.60 -8.41
N TYR A 97 41.82 -17.07 -7.70
CA TYR A 97 41.21 -17.62 -6.48
C TYR A 97 39.78 -18.14 -6.72
N ALA A 98 39.60 -19.00 -7.73
CA ALA A 98 38.28 -19.45 -8.18
C ALA A 98 37.42 -20.20 -7.14
N SER A 99 38.04 -20.72 -6.06
CA SER A 99 37.37 -21.44 -4.97
C SER A 99 36.95 -20.53 -3.80
N LEU A 100 37.33 -19.25 -3.82
CA LEU A 100 37.12 -18.32 -2.72
C LEU A 100 35.63 -17.99 -2.57
N SER A 101 35.09 -18.25 -1.38
CA SER A 101 33.67 -18.05 -1.02
C SER A 101 33.46 -16.92 -0.01
N LYS A 102 34.48 -16.58 0.79
CA LYS A 102 34.39 -15.53 1.80
C LYS A 102 35.69 -14.74 1.86
N LEU A 103 35.59 -13.41 1.78
CA LEU A 103 36.71 -12.49 1.83
C LEU A 103 36.39 -11.34 2.80
N ILE A 104 37.19 -11.21 3.86
CA ILE A 104 37.05 -10.15 4.87
C ILE A 104 38.28 -9.23 4.79
N LEU A 105 38.04 -7.92 4.63
CA LEU A 105 39.05 -6.89 4.36
C LEU A 105 38.87 -5.61 5.21
N ASP A 106 38.26 -5.73 6.39
CA ASP A 106 38.01 -4.58 7.28
C ASP A 106 39.31 -3.90 7.74
N CYS A 107 39.33 -2.58 7.94
CA CYS A 107 40.51 -1.84 8.44
C CYS A 107 41.78 -2.00 7.61
N ILE A 108 41.63 -1.92 6.29
CA ILE A 108 42.72 -1.81 5.33
C ILE A 108 42.78 -0.36 4.80
N LEU A 109 43.97 0.18 4.54
CA LEU A 109 44.21 1.55 4.03
C LEU A 109 43.86 1.70 2.52
N LEU A 110 42.72 1.16 2.07
CA LEU A 110 42.28 1.28 0.68
C LEU A 110 41.77 2.71 0.43
N ASN A 111 42.58 3.52 -0.25
CA ASN A 111 42.17 4.89 -0.62
C ASN A 111 41.15 4.89 -1.77
N GLU A 112 41.20 3.89 -2.66
CA GLU A 112 40.24 3.65 -3.75
C GLU A 112 40.24 2.15 -4.11
N VAL A 113 39.07 1.59 -4.49
CA VAL A 113 39.03 0.30 -5.23
C VAL A 113 39.45 0.60 -6.67
N SER A 114 40.74 0.84 -6.87
CA SER A 114 41.27 1.35 -8.14
C SER A 114 41.05 0.37 -9.30
N SER A 115 41.05 0.95 -10.49
CA SER A 115 40.64 0.50 -11.84
C SER A 115 41.24 -0.81 -12.41
N THR A 116 41.73 -1.73 -11.59
CA THR A 116 42.40 -2.97 -12.04
C THR A 116 41.50 -4.21 -12.18
N MET A 117 40.17 -4.08 -12.02
CA MET A 117 39.22 -5.19 -12.21
C MET A 117 38.65 -5.33 -13.64
N ASN A 118 39.13 -4.53 -14.60
CA ASN A 118 38.63 -4.55 -15.99
C ASN A 118 38.96 -5.83 -16.78
N SER A 119 39.60 -6.83 -16.17
CA SER A 119 39.90 -8.13 -16.80
C SER A 119 39.45 -9.34 -15.97
N CYS A 120 38.72 -9.13 -14.86
CA CYS A 120 38.25 -10.20 -13.97
C CYS A 120 37.08 -10.99 -14.59
N THR A 121 37.38 -11.93 -15.46
CA THR A 121 36.36 -12.80 -16.07
C THR A 121 36.04 -14.06 -15.25
N MET A 122 36.77 -14.39 -14.18
CA MET A 122 36.73 -15.76 -13.61
C MET A 122 36.64 -15.90 -12.07
N CYS A 123 36.24 -14.87 -11.32
CA CYS A 123 35.87 -15.05 -9.90
C CYS A 123 34.43 -15.56 -9.74
N LYS A 124 34.22 -16.86 -9.99
CA LYS A 124 32.88 -17.47 -10.02
C LYS A 124 32.31 -17.84 -8.64
N ALA A 125 33.03 -17.71 -7.53
CA ALA A 125 32.62 -18.35 -6.26
C ALA A 125 32.45 -17.44 -5.03
N LEU A 126 32.75 -16.13 -5.10
CA LEU A 126 32.71 -15.29 -3.90
C LEU A 126 31.27 -15.08 -3.43
N GLY A 127 30.94 -15.56 -2.23
CA GLY A 127 29.61 -15.47 -1.61
C GLY A 127 29.51 -14.39 -0.54
N VAL A 128 30.60 -14.05 0.17
CA VAL A 128 30.63 -13.06 1.25
C VAL A 128 31.82 -12.10 1.06
N LEU A 129 31.56 -10.78 1.08
CA LEU A 129 32.60 -9.73 1.00
C LEU A 129 32.40 -8.68 2.09
N HIS A 130 33.40 -8.43 2.93
CA HIS A 130 33.39 -7.37 3.94
C HIS A 130 34.47 -6.32 3.64
N LEU A 131 34.10 -5.06 3.47
CA LEU A 131 35.00 -3.94 3.27
C LEU A 131 34.63 -2.80 4.21
N GLY A 132 35.53 -2.40 5.10
CA GLY A 132 35.38 -1.18 5.89
C GLY A 132 36.59 -0.26 5.71
N ASN A 133 36.36 1.05 5.78
CA ASN A 133 37.32 2.18 5.84
C ASN A 133 37.44 3.04 4.57
N LEU A 134 36.64 4.12 4.59
CA LEU A 134 36.73 5.32 3.73
C LEU A 134 36.18 5.19 2.31
N ILE A 135 35.57 4.05 1.94
CA ILE A 135 34.96 3.88 0.61
C ILE A 135 33.85 4.91 0.43
N LYS A 136 33.95 5.73 -0.63
CA LYS A 136 32.94 6.75 -0.98
C LYS A 136 31.95 6.28 -2.04
N LYS A 137 32.38 5.35 -2.91
CA LYS A 137 31.62 4.85 -4.05
C LYS A 137 31.80 3.34 -4.18
N ILE A 138 30.74 2.67 -4.61
CA ILE A 138 30.76 1.25 -4.92
C ILE A 138 31.03 1.12 -6.42
N GLU A 139 32.20 0.65 -6.80
CA GLU A 139 32.58 0.44 -8.20
C GLU A 139 33.25 -0.94 -8.33
N ASN A 140 33.33 -1.47 -9.56
CA ASN A 140 34.05 -2.72 -9.86
C ASN A 140 33.49 -4.02 -9.24
N LEU A 141 32.33 -4.01 -8.57
CA LEU A 141 31.69 -5.23 -8.04
C LEU A 141 30.92 -6.04 -9.09
N HIS A 142 30.65 -5.48 -10.27
CA HIS A 142 29.85 -6.11 -11.34
C HIS A 142 30.38 -7.47 -11.84
N THR A 143 31.65 -7.78 -11.57
CA THR A 143 32.30 -9.05 -11.93
C THR A 143 31.98 -10.18 -10.95
N LEU A 144 31.58 -9.85 -9.72
CA LEU A 144 31.30 -10.79 -8.62
C LEU A 144 29.85 -11.29 -8.67
N ARG A 145 29.46 -11.90 -9.80
CA ARG A 145 28.06 -12.26 -10.06
C ARG A 145 27.46 -13.27 -9.08
N THR A 146 28.27 -14.01 -8.34
CA THR A 146 27.81 -15.04 -7.38
C THR A 146 27.74 -14.55 -5.94
N LEU A 147 28.00 -13.26 -5.69
CA LEU A 147 27.95 -12.65 -4.37
C LEU A 147 26.55 -12.74 -3.76
N GLN A 148 26.48 -13.23 -2.52
CA GLN A 148 25.23 -13.43 -1.77
C GLN A 148 25.11 -12.50 -0.57
N VAL A 149 26.22 -12.20 0.09
CA VAL A 149 26.30 -11.32 1.26
C VAL A 149 27.38 -10.28 1.02
N LEU A 150 27.02 -9.01 1.21
CA LEU A 150 27.93 -7.89 1.06
C LEU A 150 27.85 -7.02 2.30
N ASP A 151 28.95 -6.92 3.03
CA ASP A 151 29.11 -5.99 4.14
C ASP A 151 30.02 -4.83 3.73
N LEU A 152 29.43 -3.65 3.70
CA LEU A 152 30.07 -2.37 3.43
C LEU A 152 29.82 -1.40 4.59
N SER A 153 29.62 -1.92 5.80
CA SER A 153 29.40 -1.10 6.99
C SER A 153 30.60 -0.22 7.31
N SER A 154 30.36 0.88 8.03
CA SER A 154 31.40 1.82 8.48
C SER A 154 32.25 2.41 7.33
N ASN A 155 31.59 2.81 6.25
CA ASN A 155 32.22 3.50 5.12
C ASN A 155 31.69 4.94 4.95
N ARG A 156 32.00 5.58 3.83
CA ARG A 156 31.55 6.93 3.47
C ARG A 156 30.69 6.90 2.22
N ILE A 157 30.01 5.77 1.97
CA ILE A 157 29.21 5.53 0.77
C ILE A 157 28.00 6.44 0.83
N GLN A 158 27.76 7.16 -0.27
CA GLN A 158 26.60 8.04 -0.41
C GLN A 158 25.54 7.46 -1.34
N SER A 159 25.92 6.52 -2.21
CA SER A 159 25.06 5.94 -3.24
C SER A 159 25.19 4.43 -3.32
N LEU A 160 24.07 3.75 -3.58
CA LEU A 160 24.01 2.31 -3.83
C LEU A 160 24.32 1.95 -5.29
N SER A 161 24.64 2.95 -6.11
CA SER A 161 25.09 2.72 -7.48
C SER A 161 26.35 1.86 -7.52
N GLY A 162 26.42 0.92 -8.47
CA GLY A 162 27.46 -0.10 -8.58
C GLY A 162 27.01 -1.50 -8.12
N LEU A 163 25.89 -1.60 -7.40
CA LEU A 163 25.28 -2.88 -6.98
C LEU A 163 24.29 -3.46 -7.99
N GLN A 164 23.99 -2.70 -9.05
CA GLN A 164 23.08 -3.16 -10.10
C GLN A 164 23.67 -4.41 -10.77
N ASN A 165 22.85 -5.41 -11.05
CA ASN A 165 23.22 -6.70 -11.69
C ASN A 165 23.87 -7.77 -10.80
N LEU A 166 23.96 -7.56 -9.47
CA LEU A 166 24.34 -8.62 -8.53
C LEU A 166 23.15 -9.53 -8.20
N HIS A 167 22.70 -10.30 -9.20
CA HIS A 167 21.43 -11.04 -9.16
C HIS A 167 21.32 -12.07 -8.01
N PHE A 168 22.45 -12.53 -7.48
CA PHE A 168 22.48 -13.50 -6.38
C PHE A 168 22.57 -12.86 -4.99
N LEU A 169 22.65 -11.53 -4.92
CA LEU A 169 22.82 -10.80 -3.67
C LEU A 169 21.55 -10.88 -2.83
N GLY A 170 21.68 -11.46 -1.64
CA GLY A 170 20.60 -11.71 -0.69
C GLY A 170 20.63 -10.81 0.55
N SER A 171 21.83 -10.42 1.00
CA SER A 171 22.00 -9.58 2.19
C SER A 171 23.02 -8.48 1.94
N ILE A 172 22.65 -7.24 2.29
CA ILE A 172 23.50 -6.06 2.14
C ILE A 172 23.56 -5.33 3.48
N ASN A 173 24.75 -5.22 4.06
CA ASN A 173 24.99 -4.38 5.22
C ASN A 173 25.68 -3.08 4.79
N LEU A 174 25.00 -1.95 4.98
CA LEU A 174 25.48 -0.59 4.71
C LEU A 174 25.39 0.27 5.98
N GLU A 175 25.39 -0.33 7.16
CA GLU A 175 25.36 0.39 8.43
C GLU A 175 26.47 1.47 8.51
N SER A 176 26.18 2.62 9.11
CA SER A 176 27.15 3.71 9.33
C SER A 176 27.77 4.21 8.02
N ASN A 177 26.92 4.54 7.04
CA ASN A 177 27.30 5.20 5.79
C ASN A 177 26.64 6.58 5.66
N LEU A 178 26.82 7.24 4.52
CA LEU A 178 26.39 8.62 4.27
C LEU A 178 25.24 8.70 3.24
N ILE A 179 24.41 7.65 3.15
CA ILE A 179 23.24 7.59 2.28
C ILE A 179 22.18 8.54 2.84
N ARG A 180 21.74 9.50 2.01
CA ARG A 180 20.79 10.56 2.43
C ARG A 180 19.40 10.40 1.86
N GLU A 181 19.25 9.81 0.68
CA GLU A 181 17.99 9.77 -0.05
C GLU A 181 17.43 8.35 -0.17
N ILE A 182 16.13 8.17 0.09
CA ILE A 182 15.41 6.90 -0.13
C ILE A 182 15.50 6.44 -1.60
N LYS A 183 15.62 7.39 -2.55
CA LYS A 183 15.76 7.09 -3.99
C LYS A 183 16.94 6.17 -4.30
N GLU A 184 17.98 6.14 -3.47
CA GLU A 184 19.11 5.23 -3.65
C GLU A 184 18.70 3.74 -3.60
N ALA A 185 17.61 3.41 -2.92
CA ALA A 185 17.05 2.05 -2.91
C ALA A 185 16.62 1.58 -4.32
N THR A 186 16.34 2.50 -5.25
CA THR A 186 15.97 2.14 -6.63
C THR A 186 17.09 1.38 -7.36
N TYR A 187 18.36 1.60 -7.00
CA TYR A 187 19.49 0.87 -7.59
C TYR A 187 19.51 -0.62 -7.22
N VAL A 188 18.85 -1.01 -6.13
CA VAL A 188 18.77 -2.40 -5.66
C VAL A 188 17.37 -2.98 -5.76
N HIS A 189 16.42 -2.24 -6.34
CA HIS A 189 15.03 -2.67 -6.55
C HIS A 189 14.92 -3.97 -7.36
N ASP A 190 15.70 -4.09 -8.44
CA ASP A 190 15.61 -5.21 -9.38
C ASP A 190 16.40 -6.45 -8.94
N LEU A 191 17.03 -6.43 -7.76
CA LEU A 191 17.77 -7.58 -7.25
C LEU A 191 16.79 -8.68 -6.82
N PRO A 192 16.73 -9.82 -7.54
CA PRO A 192 15.62 -10.76 -7.39
C PRO A 192 15.66 -11.53 -6.06
N LEU A 193 16.85 -11.70 -5.47
CA LEU A 193 17.08 -12.46 -4.25
C LEU A 193 17.32 -11.59 -3.00
N LEU A 194 17.30 -10.26 -3.11
CA LEU A 194 17.57 -9.38 -1.97
C LEU A 194 16.49 -9.56 -0.88
N ARG A 195 16.91 -9.98 0.31
CA ARG A 195 16.06 -10.24 1.48
C ARG A 195 16.38 -9.37 2.68
N GLU A 196 17.61 -8.90 2.79
CA GLU A 196 18.08 -8.15 3.95
C GLU A 196 18.84 -6.91 3.49
N LEU A 197 18.47 -5.77 4.05
CA LEU A 197 19.14 -4.50 3.84
C LEU A 197 19.32 -3.80 5.18
N ASN A 198 20.55 -3.48 5.55
CA ASN A 198 20.85 -2.69 6.75
C ASN A 198 21.36 -1.31 6.34
N LEU A 199 20.62 -0.27 6.72
CA LEU A 199 20.95 1.14 6.49
C LEU A 199 21.02 1.91 7.81
N LYS A 200 21.11 1.19 8.95
CA LYS A 200 21.26 1.80 10.27
C LYS A 200 22.36 2.84 10.30
N ARG A 201 22.16 3.89 11.10
CA ARG A 201 23.15 4.97 11.30
C ARG A 201 23.54 5.66 9.98
N SER A 202 22.64 5.66 9.00
CA SER A 202 22.76 6.47 7.78
C SER A 202 21.75 7.63 7.83
N PRO A 203 22.10 8.83 7.33
CA PRO A 203 21.21 10.01 7.35
C PRO A 203 19.82 9.78 6.76
N VAL A 204 19.67 8.83 5.83
CA VAL A 204 18.38 8.46 5.22
C VAL A 204 17.32 8.04 6.24
N GLN A 205 17.71 7.56 7.43
CA GLN A 205 16.77 7.18 8.49
C GLN A 205 16.00 8.38 9.07
N GLU A 206 16.49 9.61 8.88
CA GLU A 206 15.82 10.84 9.33
C GLU A 206 14.71 11.28 8.36
N GLN A 207 14.61 10.68 7.17
CA GLN A 207 13.58 11.04 6.20
C GLN A 207 12.18 10.60 6.67
N PRO A 208 11.13 11.42 6.42
CA PRO A 208 9.76 11.05 6.77
C PRO A 208 9.37 9.78 6.03
N ASP A 209 8.69 8.88 6.75
CA ASP A 209 8.22 7.60 6.21
C ASP A 209 9.30 6.65 5.66
N TYR A 210 10.58 6.91 5.98
CA TYR A 210 11.73 6.14 5.52
C TYR A 210 11.47 4.62 5.47
N ARG A 211 11.06 4.05 6.59
CA ARG A 211 10.88 2.60 6.72
C ARG A 211 9.80 2.07 5.78
N LEU A 212 8.63 2.71 5.74
CA LEU A 212 7.55 2.31 4.84
C LEU A 212 7.90 2.54 3.38
N ALA A 213 8.63 3.62 3.06
CA ALA A 213 9.04 3.94 1.70
C ALA A 213 10.05 2.92 1.16
N VAL A 214 11.02 2.49 1.97
CA VAL A 214 11.96 1.42 1.59
C VAL A 214 11.25 0.08 1.45
N ILE A 215 10.30 -0.25 2.33
CA ILE A 215 9.48 -1.47 2.22
C ILE A 215 8.63 -1.45 0.94
N PHE A 216 8.07 -0.28 0.60
CA PHE A 216 7.32 -0.07 -0.64
C PHE A 216 8.21 -0.21 -1.88
N LEU A 217 9.42 0.36 -1.88
CA LEU A 217 10.31 0.18 -3.03
C LEU A 217 10.79 -1.28 -3.12
N LEU A 218 11.17 -1.87 -1.98
CA LEU A 218 11.79 -3.20 -1.91
C LEU A 218 10.85 -4.24 -1.31
N HIS A 219 9.74 -4.51 -1.99
CA HIS A 219 8.66 -5.41 -1.53
C HIS A 219 9.12 -6.84 -1.12
N ARG A 220 10.26 -7.30 -1.63
CA ARG A 220 10.85 -8.62 -1.39
C ARG A 220 11.62 -8.74 -0.06
N LEU A 221 11.91 -7.61 0.60
CA LEU A 221 12.63 -7.59 1.86
C LEU A 221 11.89 -8.39 2.94
N THR A 222 12.70 -9.04 3.76
CA THR A 222 12.31 -9.76 4.98
C THR A 222 12.87 -9.09 6.22
N HIS A 223 14.02 -8.42 6.09
CA HIS A 223 14.64 -7.63 7.16
C HIS A 223 15.09 -6.28 6.62
N LEU A 224 14.80 -5.24 7.39
CA LEU A 224 15.27 -3.88 7.16
C LEU A 224 15.80 -3.33 8.48
N ASP A 225 17.04 -2.84 8.48
CA ASP A 225 17.71 -2.30 9.66
C ASP A 225 17.75 -3.30 10.84
N GLU A 226 18.04 -4.56 10.53
CA GLU A 226 18.06 -5.70 11.46
C GLU A 226 16.69 -6.03 12.10
N GLN A 227 15.62 -5.35 11.68
CA GLN A 227 14.27 -5.64 12.12
C GLN A 227 13.51 -6.41 11.04
N ALA A 228 12.79 -7.46 11.45
CA ALA A 228 11.89 -8.19 10.55
C ALA A 228 10.83 -7.24 9.97
N VAL A 229 10.56 -7.37 8.68
CA VAL A 229 9.49 -6.66 7.97
C VAL A 229 8.21 -7.48 8.08
N THR A 230 7.23 -6.96 8.80
CA THR A 230 5.96 -7.62 9.03
C THR A 230 5.03 -7.52 7.81
N ALA A 231 4.04 -8.42 7.74
CA ALA A 231 3.00 -8.32 6.71
C ALA A 231 2.16 -7.03 6.84
N GLU A 232 1.93 -6.58 8.07
CA GLU A 232 1.21 -5.33 8.37
C GLU A 232 1.94 -4.11 7.81
N GLU A 233 3.26 -4.02 8.00
CA GLU A 233 4.06 -2.92 7.44
C GLU A 233 4.04 -2.92 5.91
N LYS A 234 4.07 -4.11 5.27
CA LYS A 234 3.96 -4.22 3.81
C LYS A 234 2.62 -3.70 3.31
N VAL A 235 1.53 -4.07 3.98
CA VAL A 235 0.18 -3.58 3.65
C VAL A 235 0.07 -2.07 3.89
N SER A 236 0.59 -1.57 5.01
CA SER A 236 0.61 -0.12 5.31
C SER A 236 1.44 0.67 4.31
N ALA A 237 2.57 0.14 3.85
CA ALA A 237 3.41 0.75 2.83
C ALA A 237 2.64 0.87 1.50
N VAL A 238 2.03 -0.22 1.02
CA VAL A 238 1.18 -0.20 -0.19
C VAL A 238 0.01 0.77 -0.02
N ASN A 239 -0.74 0.70 1.08
CA ASN A 239 -1.88 1.60 1.34
C ASN A 239 -1.50 3.09 1.42
N LYS A 240 -0.24 3.40 1.73
CA LYS A 240 0.28 4.76 1.82
C LYS A 240 0.72 5.32 0.48
N PHE A 241 1.44 4.54 -0.32
CA PHE A 241 2.08 5.02 -1.55
C PHE A 241 1.35 4.64 -2.84
N ASP A 242 0.64 3.51 -2.87
CA ASP A 242 -0.17 3.04 -4.00
C ASP A 242 -1.37 2.22 -3.51
N PRO A 243 -2.37 2.87 -2.86
CA PRO A 243 -3.49 2.17 -2.26
C PRO A 243 -4.32 1.44 -3.33
N PRO A 244 -4.74 0.19 -3.07
CA PRO A 244 -5.71 -0.50 -3.92
C PRO A 244 -6.99 0.32 -4.09
N LEU A 245 -7.66 0.16 -5.24
CA LEU A 245 -8.88 0.90 -5.59
C LEU A 245 -9.96 0.81 -4.51
N GLU A 246 -10.09 -0.34 -3.86
CA GLU A 246 -11.05 -0.60 -2.78
C GLU A 246 -10.74 0.22 -1.52
N VAL A 247 -9.45 0.36 -1.18
CA VAL A 247 -9.01 1.14 -0.02
C VAL A 247 -9.25 2.63 -0.27
N GLY A 248 -8.92 3.10 -1.48
CA GLY A 248 -9.23 4.47 -1.91
C GLY A 248 -10.74 4.74 -1.86
N ALA A 249 -11.54 3.82 -2.39
CA ALA A 249 -13.00 3.92 -2.41
C ALA A 249 -13.65 3.90 -1.02
N ALA A 250 -13.15 3.05 -0.11
CA ALA A 250 -13.65 3.01 1.26
C ALA A 250 -13.32 4.33 2.00
N ARG A 251 -12.13 4.88 1.79
CA ARG A 251 -11.72 6.18 2.36
C ARG A 251 -12.58 7.32 1.82
N ASP A 252 -12.82 7.35 0.51
CA ASP A 252 -13.69 8.36 -0.13
C ASP A 252 -15.12 8.28 0.42
N HIS A 253 -15.71 7.08 0.46
CA HIS A 253 -17.05 6.88 1.01
C HIS A 253 -17.14 7.34 2.48
N MET A 254 -16.19 6.93 3.32
CA MET A 254 -16.13 7.34 4.73
C MET A 254 -16.02 8.86 4.87
N THR A 255 -15.21 9.50 4.02
CA THR A 255 -15.04 10.96 4.01
C THR A 255 -16.36 11.66 3.77
N HIS A 256 -17.11 11.26 2.74
CA HIS A 256 -18.41 11.89 2.43
C HIS A 256 -19.48 11.58 3.46
N VAL A 257 -19.51 10.36 4.02
CA VAL A 257 -20.42 10.03 5.13
C VAL A 257 -20.13 10.92 6.33
N VAL A 258 -18.87 11.09 6.73
CA VAL A 258 -18.48 11.92 7.87
C VAL A 258 -18.84 13.38 7.63
N TYR A 259 -18.47 13.96 6.49
CA TYR A 259 -18.78 15.37 6.21
C TYR A 259 -20.28 15.63 6.11
N GLN A 260 -21.07 14.69 5.56
CA GLN A 260 -22.53 14.78 5.55
C GLN A 260 -23.11 14.75 6.97
N HIS A 261 -22.59 13.89 7.86
CA HIS A 261 -23.06 13.81 9.25
C HIS A 261 -22.65 15.03 10.09
N MET A 262 -21.54 15.69 9.74
CA MET A 262 -21.09 16.93 10.36
C MET A 262 -21.93 18.14 9.95
N GLN A 263 -22.65 18.08 8.82
CA GLN A 263 -23.53 19.17 8.42
C GLN A 263 -24.77 19.25 9.33
N PRO A 264 -25.36 20.45 9.50
CA PRO A 264 -26.67 20.58 10.09
C PRO A 264 -27.66 19.64 9.36
N GLN A 265 -28.44 18.87 10.12
CA GLN A 265 -29.47 18.00 9.57
C GLN A 265 -30.53 18.84 8.86
N VAL A 266 -30.37 19.03 7.56
CA VAL A 266 -31.39 19.65 6.72
C VAL A 266 -32.41 18.57 6.38
N ILE A 267 -33.68 18.83 6.69
CA ILE A 267 -34.76 18.02 6.13
C ILE A 267 -34.80 18.36 4.65
N PHE A 268 -34.15 17.53 3.84
CA PHE A 268 -34.29 17.61 2.40
C PHE A 268 -35.76 17.32 2.07
N ASP A 269 -36.36 18.12 1.18
CA ASP A 269 -37.53 17.71 0.40
C ASP A 269 -37.10 16.63 -0.61
N SER A 270 -36.44 15.58 -0.10
CA SER A 270 -35.80 14.57 -0.92
C SER A 270 -36.88 13.76 -1.59
N THR A 271 -36.81 13.73 -2.91
CA THR A 271 -37.62 12.85 -3.75
C THR A 271 -36.97 11.48 -3.92
N LEU A 272 -35.78 11.29 -3.33
CA LEU A 272 -35.12 9.99 -3.29
C LEU A 272 -35.96 9.01 -2.46
N PRO A 273 -36.15 7.77 -2.94
CA PRO A 273 -36.83 6.74 -2.19
C PRO A 273 -36.13 6.45 -0.85
N SER A 274 -36.87 5.87 0.09
CA SER A 274 -36.34 5.40 1.38
C SER A 274 -35.22 4.39 1.16
N LEU A 275 -34.35 4.22 2.17
CA LEU A 275 -33.26 3.22 2.17
C LEU A 275 -33.70 1.80 1.75
N ASP A 276 -34.98 1.46 1.93
CA ASP A 276 -35.56 0.16 1.57
C ASP A 276 -35.79 -0.03 0.06
N ALA A 277 -35.66 1.01 -0.76
CA ALA A 277 -35.80 0.92 -2.22
C ALA A 277 -34.75 1.81 -2.92
N PRO A 278 -33.78 1.23 -3.66
CA PRO A 278 -32.74 2.01 -4.31
C PRO A 278 -33.33 2.88 -5.42
N TYR A 279 -32.78 4.09 -5.55
CA TYR A 279 -33.14 5.02 -6.62
C TYR A 279 -32.57 4.53 -7.96
N PRO A 280 -33.35 4.50 -9.06
CA PRO A 280 -32.87 4.01 -10.34
C PRO A 280 -31.75 4.90 -10.89
N MET A 281 -30.56 4.30 -11.04
CA MET A 281 -29.38 4.95 -11.60
C MET A 281 -28.71 4.05 -12.64
N LEU A 282 -28.22 4.66 -13.72
CA LEU A 282 -27.43 4.01 -14.76
C LEU A 282 -26.04 4.65 -14.83
N ILE A 283 -25.01 3.85 -14.59
CA ILE A 283 -23.62 4.29 -14.61
C ILE A 283 -22.90 3.70 -15.82
N LEU A 284 -22.41 4.56 -16.70
CA LEU A 284 -21.54 4.19 -17.81
C LEU A 284 -20.07 4.34 -17.39
N THR A 285 -19.30 3.25 -17.47
CA THR A 285 -17.90 3.21 -17.05
C THR A 285 -17.02 2.53 -18.10
N GLY A 286 -15.72 2.76 -18.10
CA GLY A 286 -14.80 2.26 -19.13
C GLY A 286 -13.66 3.23 -19.41
N PRO A 287 -12.68 2.86 -20.26
CA PRO A 287 -11.50 3.69 -20.55
C PRO A 287 -11.85 5.09 -21.06
N GLN A 288 -10.90 6.03 -20.93
CA GLN A 288 -11.06 7.39 -21.45
C GLN A 288 -11.42 7.38 -22.95
N ALA A 289 -12.22 8.33 -23.42
CA ALA A 289 -12.64 8.41 -24.82
C ALA A 289 -13.37 7.17 -25.38
N CYS A 290 -13.80 6.15 -24.61
CA CYS A 290 -14.55 5.00 -25.15
C CYS A 290 -16.00 5.32 -25.58
N GLY A 291 -16.43 6.58 -25.42
CA GLY A 291 -17.75 7.05 -25.83
C GLY A 291 -18.78 7.12 -24.70
N LYS A 292 -18.34 7.15 -23.43
CA LYS A 292 -19.24 7.15 -22.26
C LYS A 292 -20.15 8.37 -22.24
N ARG A 293 -19.56 9.56 -22.42
CA ARG A 293 -20.28 10.84 -22.45
C ARG A 293 -21.28 10.86 -23.58
N GLU A 294 -20.81 10.58 -24.79
CA GLU A 294 -21.63 10.55 -25.99
C GLU A 294 -22.80 9.57 -25.87
N LEU A 295 -22.58 8.39 -25.29
CA LEU A 295 -23.64 7.42 -25.03
C LEU A 295 -24.61 7.87 -23.92
N ALA A 296 -24.12 8.49 -22.84
CA ALA A 296 -24.97 8.99 -21.75
C ALA A 296 -25.96 10.06 -22.26
N HIS A 297 -25.47 11.07 -22.98
CA HIS A 297 -26.34 12.11 -23.56
C HIS A 297 -27.32 11.51 -24.56
N LYS A 298 -26.85 10.59 -25.41
CA LYS A 298 -27.74 9.94 -26.39
C LYS A 298 -28.86 9.14 -25.72
N LEU A 299 -28.56 8.41 -24.65
CA LEU A 299 -29.58 7.70 -23.88
C LEU A 299 -30.59 8.67 -23.25
N CYS A 300 -30.14 9.81 -22.73
CA CYS A 300 -31.03 10.83 -22.16
C CYS A 300 -31.86 11.55 -23.24
N GLN A 301 -31.34 11.71 -24.46
CA GLN A 301 -32.07 12.29 -25.57
C GLN A 301 -33.13 11.33 -26.14
N GLU A 302 -32.75 10.06 -26.39
CA GLU A 302 -33.62 9.05 -26.98
C GLU A 302 -34.69 8.54 -26.00
N PHE A 303 -34.35 8.48 -24.71
CA PHE A 303 -35.23 8.03 -23.63
C PHE A 303 -35.44 9.14 -22.59
N SER A 304 -35.74 10.36 -23.04
CA SER A 304 -35.96 11.54 -22.18
C SER A 304 -37.12 11.40 -21.20
N ASP A 305 -38.06 10.50 -21.48
CA ASP A 305 -39.14 10.11 -20.58
C ASP A 305 -38.69 9.23 -19.39
N TYR A 306 -37.45 8.71 -19.43
CA TYR A 306 -36.90 7.77 -18.45
C TYR A 306 -35.60 8.23 -17.82
N PHE A 307 -34.71 8.91 -18.56
CA PHE A 307 -33.39 9.30 -18.08
C PHE A 307 -33.18 10.80 -18.10
N ALA A 308 -32.60 11.32 -17.03
CA ALA A 308 -31.96 12.63 -16.98
C ALA A 308 -30.45 12.46 -16.78
N TYR A 309 -29.67 13.29 -17.45
CA TYR A 309 -28.22 13.28 -17.30
C TYR A 309 -27.83 13.98 -15.99
N GLY A 310 -27.04 13.29 -15.15
CA GLY A 310 -26.51 13.87 -13.92
C GLY A 310 -25.15 14.50 -14.14
N ALA A 311 -25.09 15.82 -14.34
CA ALA A 311 -23.82 16.54 -14.52
C ALA A 311 -22.97 16.47 -13.24
N CYS A 312 -21.83 15.76 -13.31
CA CYS A 312 -20.85 15.69 -12.24
C CYS A 312 -20.06 16.99 -12.13
N HIS A 313 -19.31 17.19 -11.04
CA HIS A 313 -18.39 18.32 -10.88
C HIS A 313 -16.97 17.89 -11.28
N THR A 314 -16.17 18.82 -11.82
CA THR A 314 -14.75 18.59 -12.08
C THR A 314 -13.92 19.86 -11.96
N THR A 315 -12.63 19.70 -11.61
CA THR A 315 -11.65 20.79 -11.60
C THR A 315 -10.84 20.91 -12.89
N ARG A 316 -11.08 20.02 -13.86
CA ARG A 316 -10.51 20.12 -15.20
C ARG A 316 -11.23 21.21 -15.98
N GLY A 317 -10.52 22.03 -16.76
CA GLY A 317 -11.19 22.94 -17.70
C GLY A 317 -11.98 22.21 -18.81
N PRO A 318 -13.03 22.84 -19.38
CA PRO A 318 -13.85 22.25 -20.44
C PRO A 318 -13.04 21.94 -21.70
N TYR A 319 -13.34 20.81 -22.35
CA TYR A 319 -12.86 20.53 -23.71
C TYR A 319 -13.71 21.27 -24.73
N PHE A 320 -13.22 21.36 -25.97
CA PHE A 320 -13.99 21.94 -27.07
C PHE A 320 -15.33 21.22 -27.24
N GLY A 321 -16.42 21.99 -27.16
CA GLY A 321 -17.81 21.50 -27.26
C GLY A 321 -18.39 20.92 -25.99
N GLU A 322 -17.71 21.04 -24.83
CA GLU A 322 -18.35 20.81 -23.52
C GLU A 322 -18.91 22.11 -22.97
N GLU A 323 -20.07 22.03 -22.32
CA GLU A 323 -20.79 23.16 -21.74
C GLU A 323 -20.97 22.96 -20.22
N ASP A 324 -20.82 24.06 -19.47
CA ASP A 324 -20.98 24.06 -18.01
C ASP A 324 -22.43 23.79 -17.62
N GLY A 325 -22.62 22.89 -16.65
CA GLY A 325 -23.95 22.42 -16.20
C GLY A 325 -24.63 21.43 -17.14
N CYS A 326 -24.12 21.25 -18.38
CA CYS A 326 -24.61 20.25 -19.33
C CYS A 326 -23.77 18.97 -19.27
N ASP A 327 -22.44 19.10 -19.38
CA ASP A 327 -21.52 17.95 -19.40
C ASP A 327 -20.93 17.68 -18.02
N TYR A 328 -20.47 18.75 -17.38
CA TYR A 328 -19.95 18.82 -16.03
C TYR A 328 -20.22 20.23 -15.46
N HIS A 329 -20.21 20.35 -14.14
CA HIS A 329 -19.96 21.61 -13.45
C HIS A 329 -18.46 21.81 -13.32
N PHE A 330 -17.92 22.80 -14.02
CA PHE A 330 -16.50 23.12 -14.04
C PHE A 330 -16.18 24.12 -12.92
N VAL A 331 -15.58 23.63 -11.85
CA VAL A 331 -15.31 24.41 -10.63
C VAL A 331 -13.81 24.53 -10.37
N LEU A 332 -13.40 25.53 -9.58
CA LEU A 332 -12.01 25.63 -9.14
C LEU A 332 -11.69 24.56 -8.09
N GLU A 333 -10.42 24.20 -7.95
CA GLU A 333 -10.01 23.19 -6.96
C GLU A 333 -10.35 23.60 -5.53
N GLU A 334 -10.16 24.87 -5.17
CA GLU A 334 -10.51 25.40 -3.85
C GLU A 334 -12.02 25.27 -3.57
N GLU A 335 -12.86 25.55 -4.57
CA GLU A 335 -14.31 25.41 -4.48
C GLU A 335 -14.71 23.93 -4.35
N PHE A 336 -14.12 23.05 -5.14
CA PHE A 336 -14.34 21.60 -5.05
C PHE A 336 -14.01 21.07 -3.64
N GLN A 337 -12.87 21.48 -3.07
CA GLN A 337 -12.49 21.13 -1.70
C GLN A 337 -13.47 21.71 -0.67
N ASN A 338 -14.01 22.90 -0.89
CA ASN A 338 -15.06 23.45 -0.05
C ASN A 338 -16.34 22.60 -0.11
N MET A 339 -16.77 22.19 -1.32
CA MET A 339 -17.93 21.31 -1.51
C MET A 339 -17.77 19.94 -0.82
N ILE A 340 -16.56 19.38 -0.78
CA ILE A 340 -16.27 18.16 0.01
C ILE A 340 -16.54 18.43 1.49
N ARG A 341 -15.96 19.50 2.05
CA ARG A 341 -16.12 19.85 3.47
C ARG A 341 -17.56 20.18 3.86
N MET A 342 -18.34 20.69 2.90
CA MET A 342 -19.77 20.94 3.04
C MET A 342 -20.63 19.68 2.85
N GLY A 343 -20.04 18.50 2.62
CA GLY A 343 -20.78 17.24 2.46
C GLY A 343 -21.64 17.18 1.19
N CYS A 344 -21.34 17.99 0.16
CA CYS A 344 -22.15 18.08 -1.06
C CYS A 344 -22.06 16.82 -1.95
N PHE A 345 -20.99 16.04 -1.81
CA PHE A 345 -20.71 14.89 -2.66
C PHE A 345 -21.20 13.57 -2.06
N VAL A 346 -21.56 12.64 -2.95
CA VAL A 346 -21.78 11.22 -2.64
C VAL A 346 -20.48 10.44 -2.82
N GLN A 347 -19.69 10.83 -3.81
CA GLN A 347 -18.46 10.17 -4.23
C GLN A 347 -17.53 11.19 -4.90
N THR A 348 -16.23 11.09 -4.64
CA THR A 348 -15.19 11.83 -5.37
C THR A 348 -14.05 10.93 -5.83
N MET A 349 -13.34 11.35 -6.86
CA MET A 349 -12.13 10.68 -7.33
C MET A 349 -11.16 11.69 -7.94
N GLN A 350 -9.90 11.30 -8.02
CA GLN A 350 -8.88 12.03 -8.76
C GLN A 350 -8.48 11.22 -10.00
N TYR A 351 -8.48 11.85 -11.17
CA TYR A 351 -8.08 11.24 -12.42
C TYR A 351 -7.32 12.24 -13.29
N GLY A 352 -6.14 11.86 -13.78
CA GLY A 352 -5.32 12.72 -14.64
C GLY A 352 -4.93 14.06 -14.00
N GLY A 353 -4.77 14.09 -12.67
CA GLY A 353 -4.44 15.31 -11.91
C GLY A 353 -5.63 16.21 -11.56
N HIS A 354 -6.84 15.86 -12.00
CA HIS A 354 -8.05 16.64 -11.73
C HIS A 354 -9.02 15.88 -10.83
N TRP A 355 -9.83 16.62 -10.08
CA TRP A 355 -10.90 16.07 -9.27
C TRP A 355 -12.17 15.91 -10.09
N TYR A 356 -12.94 14.86 -9.75
CA TYR A 356 -14.27 14.61 -10.27
C TYR A 356 -15.17 14.17 -9.11
N GLY A 357 -16.41 14.64 -9.08
CA GLY A 357 -17.33 14.35 -7.98
C GLY A 357 -18.78 14.24 -8.42
N LEU A 358 -19.48 13.22 -7.91
CA LEU A 358 -20.92 13.10 -8.05
C LEU A 358 -21.59 13.78 -6.86
N SER A 359 -22.25 14.92 -7.10
CA SER A 359 -22.98 15.63 -6.06
C SER A 359 -24.31 14.96 -5.76
N ARG A 360 -24.80 15.12 -4.53
CA ARG A 360 -26.16 14.68 -4.17
C ARG A 360 -27.21 15.41 -5.02
N GLU A 361 -27.01 16.71 -5.26
CA GLU A 361 -27.90 17.54 -6.08
C GLU A 361 -28.03 17.03 -7.52
N ALA A 362 -26.95 16.53 -8.13
CA ALA A 362 -27.02 15.96 -9.49
C ALA A 362 -27.97 14.75 -9.58
N ILE A 363 -28.05 13.96 -8.51
CA ILE A 363 -28.98 12.83 -8.41
C ILE A 363 -30.40 13.34 -8.08
N GLU A 364 -30.52 14.26 -7.12
CA GLU A 364 -31.80 14.80 -6.68
C GLU A 364 -32.51 15.59 -7.79
N SER A 365 -31.79 16.28 -8.66
CA SER A 365 -32.39 17.00 -9.79
C SER A 365 -33.13 16.06 -10.74
N ALA A 366 -32.53 14.92 -11.09
CA ALA A 366 -33.18 13.89 -11.89
C ALA A 366 -34.40 13.28 -11.14
N ALA A 367 -34.26 13.07 -9.83
CA ALA A 367 -35.31 12.47 -9.01
C ALA A 367 -36.54 13.40 -8.87
N ARG A 368 -36.31 14.73 -8.78
CA ARG A 368 -37.37 15.75 -8.74
C ARG A 368 -38.23 15.74 -10.01
N GLU A 369 -37.65 15.37 -11.14
CA GLU A 369 -38.36 15.21 -12.41
C GLU A 369 -39.02 13.83 -12.56
N GLY A 370 -38.77 12.92 -11.62
CA GLY A 370 -39.27 11.54 -11.67
C GLY A 370 -38.59 10.69 -12.74
N LEU A 371 -37.35 11.03 -13.09
CA LEU A 371 -36.52 10.33 -14.06
C LEU A 371 -35.46 9.49 -13.32
N ALA A 372 -34.83 8.54 -14.01
CA ALA A 372 -33.64 7.85 -13.53
C ALA A 372 -32.39 8.68 -13.85
N CYS A 373 -31.39 8.66 -12.97
CA CYS A 373 -30.15 9.41 -13.21
C CYS A 373 -29.18 8.58 -14.06
N CYS A 374 -28.75 9.14 -15.20
CA CYS A 374 -27.74 8.55 -16.08
C CYS A 374 -26.44 9.35 -15.97
N ILE A 375 -25.36 8.68 -15.58
CA ILE A 375 -24.06 9.32 -15.29
C ILE A 375 -22.95 8.49 -15.94
N HIS A 376 -21.83 9.13 -16.28
CA HIS A 376 -20.60 8.42 -16.59
C HIS A 376 -19.46 8.73 -15.62
N MET A 377 -18.63 7.73 -15.33
CA MET A 377 -17.47 7.88 -14.43
C MET A 377 -16.36 6.87 -14.75
N GLU A 378 -15.17 7.12 -14.21
CA GLU A 378 -14.07 6.15 -14.25
C GLU A 378 -14.24 5.06 -13.18
N LEU A 379 -13.41 4.03 -13.27
CA LEU A 379 -13.45 2.86 -12.41
C LEU A 379 -13.34 3.18 -10.92
N GLU A 380 -12.49 4.12 -10.54
CA GLU A 380 -12.28 4.59 -9.17
C GLU A 380 -13.61 5.08 -8.57
N GLY A 381 -14.39 5.83 -9.35
CA GLY A 381 -15.70 6.31 -8.93
C GLY A 381 -16.74 5.20 -8.82
N VAL A 382 -16.67 4.18 -9.69
CA VAL A 382 -17.52 2.97 -9.58
C VAL A 382 -17.27 2.25 -8.25
N PHE A 383 -16.00 2.07 -7.88
CA PHE A 383 -15.64 1.44 -6.61
C PHE A 383 -16.18 2.20 -5.40
N SER A 384 -16.04 3.52 -5.38
CA SER A 384 -16.56 4.33 -4.29
C SER A 384 -18.10 4.33 -4.25
N LEU A 385 -18.76 4.49 -5.39
CA LEU A 385 -20.22 4.50 -5.45
C LEU A 385 -20.84 3.16 -5.04
N LYS A 386 -20.17 2.03 -5.28
CA LYS A 386 -20.61 0.71 -4.80
C LYS A 386 -20.61 0.56 -3.28
N ASN A 387 -19.90 1.42 -2.54
CA ASN A 387 -20.00 1.47 -1.08
C ASN A 387 -21.22 2.26 -0.59
N SER A 388 -21.93 2.95 -1.49
CA SER A 388 -23.14 3.70 -1.15
C SER A 388 -24.42 2.84 -1.26
N TYR A 389 -25.51 3.33 -0.68
CA TYR A 389 -26.82 2.67 -0.70
C TYR A 389 -27.57 2.78 -2.04
N PHE A 390 -27.02 3.47 -3.04
CA PHE A 390 -27.73 3.75 -4.29
C PHE A 390 -27.88 2.54 -5.23
N GLU A 391 -27.07 1.50 -5.06
CA GLU A 391 -27.06 0.27 -5.87
C GLU A 391 -27.34 0.48 -7.38
N PRO A 392 -26.56 1.30 -8.10
CA PRO A 392 -26.79 1.58 -9.52
C PRO A 392 -26.61 0.35 -10.40
N ARG A 393 -27.15 0.41 -11.62
CA ARG A 393 -26.76 -0.48 -12.72
C ARG A 393 -25.49 0.03 -13.39
N TYR A 394 -24.48 -0.82 -13.51
CA TYR A 394 -23.18 -0.49 -14.09
C TYR A 394 -23.01 -1.12 -15.47
N VAL A 395 -22.80 -0.29 -16.48
CA VAL A 395 -22.52 -0.73 -17.86
C VAL A 395 -21.10 -0.38 -18.23
N LEU A 396 -20.29 -1.40 -18.48
CA LEU A 396 -18.90 -1.28 -18.88
C LEU A 396 -18.79 -1.11 -20.40
N LEU A 397 -18.16 -0.04 -20.85
CA LEU A 397 -17.78 0.19 -22.24
C LEU A 397 -16.31 -0.19 -22.42
N ILE A 398 -16.04 -1.18 -23.28
CA ILE A 398 -14.66 -1.61 -23.60
C ILE A 398 -14.42 -1.53 -25.11
N PRO A 399 -13.27 -1.00 -25.57
CA PRO A 399 -12.92 -1.00 -26.98
C PRO A 399 -12.78 -2.41 -27.54
N THR A 400 -13.31 -2.64 -28.75
CA THR A 400 -13.16 -3.91 -29.49
C THR A 400 -11.73 -4.16 -29.95
N SER A 401 -11.04 -3.08 -30.33
CA SER A 401 -9.68 -3.11 -30.88
C SER A 401 -8.85 -1.98 -30.29
N THR A 402 -7.74 -2.32 -29.64
CA THR A 402 -6.79 -1.34 -29.10
C THR A 402 -6.22 -0.45 -30.20
N LYS A 403 -5.97 -1.01 -31.40
CA LYS A 403 -5.43 -0.25 -32.55
C LYS A 403 -6.41 0.84 -33.00
N GLU A 404 -7.68 0.49 -33.20
CA GLU A 404 -8.71 1.45 -33.62
C GLU A 404 -8.98 2.49 -32.52
N TYR A 405 -8.97 2.06 -31.26
CA TYR A 405 -9.11 2.93 -30.12
C TYR A 405 -8.02 4.00 -30.06
N ILE A 406 -6.74 3.62 -30.24
CA ILE A 406 -5.61 4.55 -30.32
C ILE A 406 -5.77 5.49 -31.52
N SER A 407 -6.07 4.97 -32.71
CA SER A 407 -6.25 5.80 -33.91
C SER A 407 -7.34 6.86 -33.73
N ARG A 408 -8.45 6.50 -33.08
CA ARG A 408 -9.56 7.43 -32.79
C ARG A 408 -9.18 8.47 -31.74
N MET A 409 -8.44 8.11 -30.70
CA MET A 409 -7.93 9.08 -29.73
C MET A 409 -6.99 10.08 -30.40
N LYS A 410 -6.07 9.60 -31.26
CA LYS A 410 -5.16 10.46 -32.03
C LYS A 410 -5.92 11.39 -32.99
N ALA A 411 -6.91 10.87 -33.70
CA ALA A 411 -7.72 11.65 -34.65
C ALA A 411 -8.50 12.80 -34.00
N ARG A 412 -8.86 12.69 -32.70
CA ARG A 412 -9.53 13.77 -31.97
C ARG A 412 -8.60 14.94 -31.65
N GLY A 413 -7.28 14.74 -31.58
CA GLY A 413 -6.32 15.81 -31.27
C GLY A 413 -6.40 16.40 -29.86
N LEU A 414 -7.16 15.79 -28.94
CA LEU A 414 -7.40 16.30 -27.58
C LEU A 414 -6.51 15.67 -26.49
N TYR A 415 -5.72 14.66 -26.84
CA TYR A 415 -4.99 13.85 -25.86
C TYR A 415 -3.49 13.80 -26.18
N SER A 416 -2.66 13.99 -25.16
CA SER A 416 -1.22 13.76 -25.24
C SER A 416 -0.89 12.27 -25.40
N ASN A 417 0.31 11.94 -25.90
CA ASN A 417 0.76 10.55 -26.00
C ASN A 417 0.73 9.82 -24.64
N GLY A 418 1.16 10.48 -23.56
CA GLY A 418 1.10 9.90 -22.21
C GLY A 418 -0.33 9.61 -21.74
N GLN A 419 -1.31 10.44 -22.09
CA GLN A 419 -2.73 10.17 -21.80
C GLN A 419 -3.26 9.00 -22.62
N ILE A 420 -2.84 8.86 -23.88
CA ILE A 420 -3.21 7.72 -24.72
C ILE A 420 -2.62 6.43 -24.13
N ASP A 421 -1.34 6.42 -23.77
CA ASP A 421 -0.68 5.25 -23.19
C ASP A 421 -1.32 4.84 -21.85
N THR A 422 -1.67 5.82 -21.01
CA THR A 422 -2.41 5.61 -19.76
C THR A 422 -3.80 5.02 -20.02
N ALA A 423 -4.53 5.55 -21.01
CA ALA A 423 -5.86 5.04 -21.32
C ALA A 423 -5.82 3.61 -21.89
N VAL A 424 -4.80 3.28 -22.68
CA VAL A 424 -4.56 1.94 -23.21
C VAL A 424 -4.18 0.96 -22.10
N SER A 425 -3.28 1.33 -21.19
CA SER A 425 -2.88 0.45 -20.07
C SER A 425 -4.07 0.10 -19.18
N ARG A 426 -5.00 1.05 -18.99
CA ARG A 426 -6.24 0.86 -18.22
C ARG A 426 -7.23 -0.12 -18.85
N ILE A 427 -7.17 -0.40 -20.17
CA ILE A 427 -8.04 -1.42 -20.79
C ILE A 427 -7.89 -2.77 -20.08
N ASN A 428 -6.64 -3.17 -19.80
CA ASN A 428 -6.34 -4.42 -19.10
C ASN A 428 -6.91 -4.42 -17.67
N LEU A 429 -6.92 -3.28 -16.98
CA LEU A 429 -7.50 -3.14 -15.65
C LEU A 429 -9.02 -3.40 -15.66
N TYR A 430 -9.75 -2.77 -16.57
CA TYR A 430 -11.20 -3.01 -16.72
C TYR A 430 -11.52 -4.47 -17.08
N VAL A 431 -10.77 -5.06 -18.01
CA VAL A 431 -10.92 -6.46 -18.42
C VAL A 431 -10.62 -7.41 -17.25
N LYS A 432 -9.55 -7.15 -16.50
CA LYS A 432 -9.14 -7.95 -15.34
C LYS A 432 -10.25 -7.97 -14.29
N ILE A 433 -10.78 -6.81 -13.92
CA ILE A 433 -11.86 -6.71 -12.93
C ILE A 433 -13.12 -7.43 -13.39
N ASN A 434 -13.53 -7.25 -14.64
CA ASN A 434 -14.71 -7.93 -15.17
C ASN A 434 -14.56 -9.47 -15.19
N LYS A 435 -13.34 -9.98 -15.37
CA LYS A 435 -13.05 -11.43 -15.33
C LYS A 435 -12.95 -11.97 -13.91
N GLU A 436 -12.24 -11.27 -13.02
CA GLU A 436 -11.96 -11.72 -11.66
C GLU A 436 -13.15 -11.52 -10.72
N ARG A 437 -14.10 -10.62 -11.07
CA ARG A 437 -15.28 -10.32 -10.25
C ARG A 437 -16.57 -10.39 -11.08
N PRO A 438 -17.11 -11.60 -11.31
CA PRO A 438 -18.41 -11.77 -11.95
C PRO A 438 -19.49 -10.96 -11.23
N GLY A 439 -20.29 -10.20 -11.99
CA GLY A 439 -21.34 -9.33 -11.42
C GLY A 439 -20.86 -7.96 -10.94
N PHE A 440 -19.55 -7.64 -11.04
CA PHE A 440 -19.08 -6.28 -10.73
C PHE A 440 -19.69 -5.24 -11.68
N PHE A 441 -19.83 -5.58 -12.96
CA PHE A 441 -20.60 -4.83 -13.94
C PHE A 441 -21.83 -5.65 -14.34
N ASP A 442 -22.98 -5.00 -14.45
CA ASP A 442 -24.23 -5.63 -14.87
C ASP A 442 -24.22 -6.00 -16.36
N SER A 443 -23.52 -5.22 -17.18
CA SER A 443 -23.43 -5.44 -18.63
C SER A 443 -22.13 -4.89 -19.22
N VAL A 444 -21.66 -5.49 -20.32
CA VAL A 444 -20.42 -5.09 -21.01
C VAL A 444 -20.66 -4.82 -22.48
N ILE A 445 -20.57 -3.56 -22.91
CA ILE A 445 -20.80 -3.14 -24.29
C ILE A 445 -19.46 -2.87 -24.98
N SER A 446 -19.26 -3.53 -26.11
CA SER A 446 -18.08 -3.29 -26.95
C SER A 446 -18.24 -1.97 -27.73
N SER A 447 -17.30 -1.04 -27.56
CA SER A 447 -17.27 0.21 -28.31
C SER A 447 -16.52 0.04 -29.63
N GLY A 448 -17.26 -0.10 -30.74
CA GLY A 448 -16.72 -0.09 -32.12
C GLY A 448 -16.85 1.27 -32.82
N THR A 449 -16.50 1.31 -34.12
CA THR A 449 -16.38 2.50 -34.99
C THR A 449 -17.65 3.32 -35.17
N ASN A 450 -18.84 2.71 -35.04
CA ASN A 450 -20.11 3.41 -35.20
C ASN A 450 -20.86 3.49 -33.86
N LEU A 451 -20.77 4.65 -33.19
CA LEU A 451 -21.46 4.94 -31.94
C LEU A 451 -22.98 5.13 -32.15
N ASP A 452 -23.45 5.24 -33.40
CA ASP A 452 -24.69 5.96 -33.69
C ASP A 452 -25.99 5.17 -33.81
N GLN A 453 -25.98 3.84 -33.97
CA GLN A 453 -27.27 3.10 -34.04
C GLN A 453 -27.29 1.77 -33.28
N VAL A 454 -26.11 1.22 -32.93
CA VAL A 454 -26.02 -0.17 -32.45
C VAL A 454 -25.93 -0.26 -30.91
N LYS A 455 -25.82 0.86 -30.19
CA LYS A 455 -25.57 0.85 -28.73
C LYS A 455 -26.81 1.11 -27.87
N CYS A 456 -27.68 2.07 -28.19
CA CYS A 456 -28.87 2.35 -27.37
C CYS A 456 -29.81 1.14 -27.30
N THR A 457 -30.06 0.48 -28.43
CA THR A 457 -30.88 -0.74 -28.49
C THR A 457 -30.22 -1.87 -27.70
N LYS A 458 -28.89 -2.04 -27.78
CA LYS A 458 -28.19 -3.06 -26.95
C LYS A 458 -28.21 -2.75 -25.46
N VAL A 459 -28.10 -1.47 -25.07
CA VAL A 459 -28.31 -1.05 -23.67
C VAL A 459 -29.74 -1.41 -23.28
N ARG A 460 -30.74 -1.06 -24.09
CA ARG A 460 -32.16 -1.35 -23.84
C ARG A 460 -32.46 -2.84 -23.71
N ASP A 461 -31.96 -3.64 -24.65
CA ASP A 461 -32.21 -5.07 -24.75
C ASP A 461 -31.48 -5.84 -23.63
N ARG A 462 -30.29 -5.39 -23.23
CA ARG A 462 -29.50 -6.01 -22.14
C ARG A 462 -29.90 -5.53 -20.75
N LEU A 463 -30.46 -4.32 -20.66
CA LEU A 463 -31.10 -3.84 -19.43
C LEU A 463 -32.55 -4.30 -19.33
N SER A 464 -33.06 -5.05 -20.33
CA SER A 464 -34.43 -5.58 -20.43
C SER A 464 -35.40 -4.61 -19.77
N PHE A 465 -35.50 -3.40 -20.33
CA PHE A 465 -36.01 -2.20 -19.65
C PHE A 465 -37.04 -2.52 -18.56
N ILE A 466 -36.55 -2.52 -17.32
CA ILE A 466 -37.15 -1.86 -16.16
C ILE A 466 -38.68 -1.82 -16.29
N GLU A 467 -39.36 -2.94 -16.04
CA GLU A 467 -40.76 -2.93 -15.59
C GLU A 467 -40.79 -2.34 -14.18
N PHE A 468 -40.41 -1.07 -14.03
CA PHE A 468 -40.81 -0.26 -12.89
C PHE A 468 -41.67 0.86 -13.43
N PRO A 469 -42.93 0.99 -12.98
CA PRO A 469 -43.72 2.14 -13.28
C PRO A 469 -43.17 3.33 -12.49
N VAL A 470 -42.10 3.97 -12.97
CA VAL A 470 -41.55 5.18 -12.36
C VAL A 470 -42.59 6.31 -12.46
N LYS A 471 -43.27 6.43 -13.61
CA LYS A 471 -44.39 7.37 -13.81
C LYS A 471 -45.60 7.08 -12.92
N THR A 472 -45.83 5.85 -12.45
CA THR A 472 -46.98 5.50 -11.60
C THR A 472 -46.60 5.54 -10.12
N THR A 473 -45.43 5.08 -9.72
CA THR A 473 -45.09 5.01 -8.28
C THR A 473 -44.69 6.38 -7.71
N ILE A 474 -43.94 7.20 -8.45
CA ILE A 474 -43.55 8.55 -8.01
C ILE A 474 -44.74 9.51 -8.10
N LYS A 475 -45.55 9.47 -9.18
CA LYS A 475 -46.78 10.29 -9.24
C LYS A 475 -47.75 9.95 -8.11
N TYR A 476 -47.94 8.69 -7.74
CA TYR A 476 -48.90 8.34 -6.68
C TYR A 476 -48.40 8.77 -5.30
N LYS A 477 -47.08 8.71 -5.01
CA LYS A 477 -46.51 9.33 -3.80
C LYS A 477 -46.63 10.87 -3.80
N LEU A 478 -46.35 11.53 -4.94
CA LEU A 478 -46.53 12.99 -5.08
C LEU A 478 -48.00 13.41 -4.92
N PHE A 479 -48.94 12.64 -5.47
CA PHE A 479 -50.38 12.91 -5.40
C PHE A 479 -50.93 12.72 -3.98
N ILE A 480 -50.40 11.74 -3.23
CA ILE A 480 -50.72 11.53 -1.81
C ILE A 480 -50.24 12.71 -0.95
N PHE A 481 -49.06 13.27 -1.23
CA PHE A 481 -48.56 14.45 -0.51
C PHE A 481 -49.29 15.75 -0.89
N SER A 482 -49.61 15.94 -2.17
CA SER A 482 -50.32 17.13 -2.66
C SER A 482 -51.76 17.24 -2.13
N LYS A 483 -52.48 16.11 -1.98
CA LYS A 483 -53.86 16.13 -1.43
C LYS A 483 -53.96 16.30 0.10
N LYS A 484 -52.86 16.23 0.86
CA LYS A 484 -52.89 16.43 2.33
C LYS A 484 -52.72 17.89 2.79
N LYS A 485 -52.37 18.84 1.90
CA LYS A 485 -52.33 20.28 2.24
C LYS A 485 -53.62 21.01 1.87
N LYS A 486 -54.76 20.60 2.45
CA LYS A 486 -55.98 21.44 2.47
C LYS A 486 -57.03 20.94 3.48
N LYS A 487 -56.65 20.68 4.73
CA LYS A 487 -57.60 20.68 5.86
C LYS A 487 -56.91 21.20 7.11
N LYS A 488 -57.37 22.36 7.57
CA LYS A 488 -57.03 22.96 8.88
C LYS A 488 -57.21 21.89 9.97
N ALA A 489 -56.15 21.59 10.71
CA ALA A 489 -56.26 20.94 12.01
C ALA A 489 -55.10 21.38 12.90
N LYS A 490 -55.44 22.13 13.95
CA LYS A 490 -54.61 22.32 15.14
C LYS A 490 -54.24 20.94 15.69
N TYR A 491 -52.96 20.58 15.71
CA TYR A 491 -52.48 19.49 16.56
C TYR A 491 -51.17 19.90 17.25
N LYS A 492 -51.20 19.76 18.58
CA LYS A 492 -50.08 19.93 19.51
C LYS A 492 -48.93 19.03 19.11
N TYR A 493 -47.73 19.60 19.03
CA TYR A 493 -46.47 18.88 19.06
C TYR A 493 -46.34 18.11 20.38
N ASN A 494 -46.14 16.80 20.29
CA ASN A 494 -45.29 16.01 21.19
C ASN A 494 -45.19 14.57 20.66
N ASN A 495 -43.95 14.19 20.34
CA ASN A 495 -43.35 12.85 20.23
C ASN A 495 -42.62 12.65 18.90
N CYS A 496 -41.34 12.99 18.94
CA CYS A 496 -40.33 12.59 17.97
C CYS A 496 -40.24 11.06 17.94
N PHE A 497 -40.43 10.47 16.76
CA PHE A 497 -40.01 9.11 16.49
C PHE A 497 -38.47 9.10 16.40
N PHE A 498 -37.82 8.55 17.43
CA PHE A 498 -36.45 8.07 17.29
C PHE A 498 -36.48 6.83 16.38
N SER A 499 -35.92 6.95 15.18
CA SER A 499 -35.62 5.78 14.36
C SER A 499 -34.36 5.12 14.93
N ILE A 500 -34.50 3.90 15.42
CA ILE A 500 -33.39 3.05 15.83
C ILE A 500 -32.71 2.56 14.56
N TYR A 501 -31.54 3.11 14.25
CA TYR A 501 -30.69 2.66 13.15
C TYR A 501 -30.17 1.24 13.44
N ARG A 502 -30.69 0.26 12.70
CA ARG A 502 -30.20 -1.12 12.72
C ARG A 502 -28.96 -1.19 11.82
N PHE A 503 -27.78 -0.95 12.39
CA PHE A 503 -26.50 -1.21 11.71
C PHE A 503 -26.30 -2.72 11.60
N ASN A 504 -26.81 -3.31 10.52
CA ASN A 504 -26.25 -4.54 9.98
C ASN A 504 -25.32 -4.11 8.82
N TYR A 505 -24.15 -4.75 8.71
CA TYR A 505 -23.07 -4.51 7.74
C TYR A 505 -22.00 -3.47 8.14
N LEU A 506 -21.20 -3.81 9.17
CA LEU A 506 -19.74 -3.72 8.99
C LEU A 506 -19.29 -5.05 8.36
N PRO A 507 -18.42 -5.08 7.34
CA PRO A 507 -17.75 -6.32 6.97
C PRO A 507 -16.76 -6.65 8.09
N LEU A 508 -17.12 -7.63 8.93
CA LEU A 508 -16.18 -8.31 9.80
C LEU A 508 -15.13 -8.97 8.91
N LEU A 509 -13.89 -8.48 8.99
CA LEU A 509 -12.71 -9.22 8.58
C LEU A 509 -12.76 -10.62 9.22
N HIS A 510 -12.90 -11.65 8.39
CA HIS A 510 -12.81 -13.04 8.81
C HIS A 510 -11.37 -13.33 9.31
N LEU A 511 -11.15 -13.24 10.61
CA LEU A 511 -9.99 -13.85 11.28
C LEU A 511 -10.38 -15.27 11.68
N SER A 512 -9.92 -16.25 10.91
CA SER A 512 -10.01 -17.67 11.27
C SER A 512 -9.01 -17.98 12.39
N PHE A 513 -9.51 -18.26 13.61
CA PHE A 513 -8.71 -18.85 14.67
C PHE A 513 -9.04 -20.34 14.82
N PHE A 514 -8.02 -21.18 14.71
CA PHE A 514 -8.07 -22.60 15.00
C PHE A 514 -8.40 -22.81 16.49
N SER A 515 -9.39 -23.67 16.77
CA SER A 515 -9.76 -24.08 18.12
C SER A 515 -8.75 -25.09 18.67
N GLY A 516 -7.99 -24.67 19.67
CA GLY A 516 -7.31 -25.52 20.63
C GLY A 516 -7.85 -25.23 22.03
N ASP A 517 -8.00 -26.28 22.82
CA ASP A 517 -8.82 -26.39 24.03
C ASP A 517 -8.61 -25.38 25.16
N SER A 518 -9.64 -25.36 26.01
CA SER A 518 -9.68 -25.04 27.46
C SER A 518 -10.12 -23.63 27.88
N LEU A 519 -11.21 -23.63 28.66
CA LEU A 519 -11.70 -22.54 29.48
C LEU A 519 -10.62 -22.02 30.43
N SER A 520 -10.40 -20.71 30.48
CA SER A 520 -10.45 -19.91 31.73
C SER A 520 -9.94 -18.46 31.52
N VAL A 521 -10.64 -17.53 32.18
CA VAL A 521 -10.28 -16.12 32.45
C VAL A 521 -10.21 -15.15 31.25
N PHE A 522 -11.25 -14.33 31.07
CA PHE A 522 -11.24 -13.15 30.20
C PHE A 522 -10.52 -11.96 30.89
N PRO A 523 -9.48 -11.35 30.29
CA PRO A 523 -9.05 -10.02 30.67
C PRO A 523 -9.97 -8.97 30.03
N GLN A 524 -10.29 -7.91 30.78
CA GLN A 524 -10.97 -6.72 30.29
C GLN A 524 -10.15 -6.05 29.17
N LEU A 525 -10.60 -6.17 27.92
CA LEU A 525 -10.10 -5.38 26.79
C LEU A 525 -10.67 -3.96 26.88
N GLN A 526 -9.91 -3.01 27.45
CA GLN A 526 -10.13 -1.58 27.23
C GLN A 526 -9.62 -1.23 25.83
N MET A 527 -10.52 -1.03 24.86
CA MET A 527 -10.18 -0.34 23.61
C MET A 527 -10.08 1.16 23.88
N ARG A 528 -8.86 1.71 23.84
CA ARG A 528 -8.62 3.16 23.77
C ARG A 528 -8.42 3.56 22.31
N PHE A 529 -9.35 4.32 21.75
CA PHE A 529 -9.13 5.03 20.48
C PHE A 529 -8.49 6.39 20.78
N PHE A 530 -7.33 6.67 20.17
CA PHE A 530 -6.73 8.01 20.18
C PHE A 530 -7.21 8.78 18.95
N LEU A 531 -7.91 9.90 19.18
CA LEU A 531 -8.14 10.94 18.16
C LEU A 531 -6.85 11.77 18.04
N ILE A 532 -6.24 11.81 16.86
CA ILE A 532 -5.18 12.77 16.55
C ILE A 532 -5.90 14.06 16.11
N SER A 533 -5.87 15.08 16.96
CA SER A 533 -6.30 16.45 16.63
C SER A 533 -5.09 17.37 16.60
N ASP A 534 -4.82 18.00 15.47
CA ASP A 534 -3.85 19.09 15.41
C ASP A 534 -4.41 20.36 16.06
N THR A 535 -3.64 20.84 17.04
CA THR A 535 -3.68 22.17 17.69
C THR A 535 -4.82 22.49 18.68
N SER A 536 -4.48 22.31 19.96
CA SER A 536 -4.86 23.09 21.17
C SER A 536 -6.35 23.32 21.50
N PHE A 537 -6.94 22.47 22.36
CA PHE A 537 -7.47 22.77 23.72
C PHE A 537 -8.44 21.65 24.20
N GLN A 538 -8.18 21.16 25.41
CA GLN A 538 -9.03 20.39 26.35
C GLN A 538 -9.71 19.07 25.89
N THR A 539 -9.21 17.98 26.46
CA THR A 539 -9.73 16.61 26.39
C THR A 539 -11.02 16.44 27.20
N HIS A 540 -12.12 16.05 26.55
CA HIS A 540 -13.23 15.34 27.20
C HIS A 540 -13.16 13.85 26.82
N SER A 541 -12.92 12.99 27.81
CA SER A 541 -12.94 11.53 27.69
C SER A 541 -14.38 11.01 27.65
N ALA A 542 -14.76 10.31 26.59
CA ALA A 542 -16.01 9.54 26.55
C ALA A 542 -15.69 8.07 26.86
N GLU A 543 -16.38 7.48 27.84
CA GLU A 543 -16.24 6.06 28.18
C GLU A 543 -17.40 5.25 27.60
N TRP A 544 -17.05 4.11 27.00
CA TRP A 544 -18.01 3.16 26.43
C TRP A 544 -18.15 1.96 27.36
N VAL A 545 -19.38 1.65 27.76
CA VAL A 545 -19.69 0.44 28.54
C VAL A 545 -20.46 -0.53 27.66
N SER A 546 -20.00 -1.79 27.62
CA SER A 546 -20.68 -2.87 26.91
C SER A 546 -21.22 -3.91 27.88
N GLN A 547 -22.48 -4.31 27.71
CA GLN A 547 -23.09 -5.39 28.48
C GLN A 547 -23.76 -6.39 27.54
N TRP A 548 -23.64 -7.67 27.89
CA TRP A 548 -24.28 -8.78 27.18
C TRP A 548 -25.58 -9.14 27.87
N LYS A 549 -26.68 -9.17 27.11
CA LYS A 549 -27.98 -9.66 27.56
C LYS A 549 -28.66 -10.36 26.38
N ASP A 550 -29.21 -11.54 26.60
CA ASP A 550 -29.95 -12.33 25.60
C ASP A 550 -29.22 -12.52 24.24
N GLY A 551 -27.91 -12.78 24.29
CA GLY A 551 -27.11 -13.10 23.10
C GLY A 551 -26.79 -11.92 22.18
N GLN A 552 -27.12 -10.68 22.56
CA GLN A 552 -26.74 -9.47 21.83
C GLN A 552 -25.88 -8.53 22.70
N LYS A 553 -24.90 -7.88 22.06
CA LYS A 553 -24.01 -6.91 22.71
C LYS A 553 -24.58 -5.51 22.52
N HIS A 554 -24.92 -4.86 23.63
CA HIS A 554 -25.38 -3.47 23.63
C HIS A 554 -24.25 -2.54 24.04
N LEU A 555 -24.04 -1.45 23.27
CA LEU A 555 -23.01 -0.44 23.49
C LEU A 555 -23.68 0.88 23.91
N TRP A 556 -23.23 1.46 25.02
CA TRP A 556 -23.78 2.70 25.55
C TRP A 556 -22.69 3.78 25.58
N MET A 557 -23.03 4.97 25.09
CA MET A 557 -22.16 6.16 25.10
C MET A 557 -22.72 7.16 26.10
N PHE A 558 -21.92 7.55 27.10
CA PHE A 558 -22.30 8.56 28.08
C PHE A 558 -21.47 9.82 27.86
N SER A 559 -22.16 10.96 27.77
CA SER A 559 -21.53 12.28 27.60
C SER A 559 -21.19 12.97 28.91
N ASP A 560 -21.57 12.41 30.07
CA ASP A 560 -21.33 12.98 31.40
C ASP A 560 -21.11 11.87 32.46
N LEU A 561 -20.01 11.98 33.24
CA LEU A 561 -19.58 11.02 34.26
C LEU A 561 -20.60 10.83 35.39
N LYS A 562 -21.44 11.84 35.68
CA LYS A 562 -22.48 11.74 36.72
C LYS A 562 -23.61 10.76 36.37
N GLN A 563 -23.83 10.47 35.08
CA GLN A 563 -24.84 9.49 34.65
C GLN A 563 -24.37 8.04 34.86
N LEU A 564 -23.06 7.81 34.86
CA LEU A 564 -22.45 6.49 35.06
C LEU A 564 -22.56 6.04 36.53
N ASP A 565 -22.32 6.95 37.48
CA ASP A 565 -22.40 6.67 38.92
C ASP A 565 -23.83 6.34 39.38
N LEU A 566 -24.85 6.95 38.77
CA LEU A 566 -26.26 6.67 39.05
C LEU A 566 -26.68 5.26 38.58
N LEU A 567 -26.11 4.77 37.48
CA LEU A 567 -26.38 3.44 36.94
C LEU A 567 -25.61 2.34 37.69
N LEU A 568 -24.41 2.64 38.18
CA LEU A 568 -23.63 1.73 39.02
C LEU A 568 -24.24 1.57 40.43
N SER A 569 -24.93 2.57 40.96
CA SER A 569 -25.63 2.46 42.26
C SER A 569 -26.96 1.69 42.19
N LEU A 570 -27.57 1.56 41.00
CA LEU A 570 -28.82 0.84 40.77
C LEU A 570 -28.63 -0.65 40.41
N ARG A 571 -27.39 -1.15 40.40
CA ARG A 571 -27.03 -2.51 39.95
C ARG A 571 -27.56 -3.66 40.83
N ASP A 572 -28.06 -3.35 42.03
CA ASP A 572 -28.50 -4.35 43.03
C ASP A 572 -30.03 -4.57 43.09
N GLN A 573 -30.83 -3.97 42.20
CA GLN A 573 -32.28 -4.23 42.18
C GLN A 573 -32.74 -4.90 40.87
N SER A 574 -33.27 -6.11 41.03
CA SER A 574 -33.81 -6.94 39.95
C SER A 574 -35.01 -6.27 39.25
N PHE A 575 -34.83 -5.81 38.02
CA PHE A 575 -35.94 -5.40 37.16
C PHE A 575 -36.63 -6.63 36.55
N LYS A 576 -37.87 -6.92 36.97
CA LYS A 576 -38.84 -7.74 36.25
C LYS A 576 -39.65 -6.83 35.31
N CYS A 577 -39.51 -7.01 33.99
CA CYS A 577 -40.45 -6.44 33.03
C CYS A 577 -41.59 -7.44 32.78
N CYS A 578 -42.82 -7.05 33.13
CA CYS A 578 -44.04 -7.74 32.70
C CYS A 578 -44.33 -7.37 31.24
N LEU A 579 -44.43 -8.39 30.37
CA LEU A 579 -45.02 -8.26 29.04
C LEU A 579 -46.55 -8.30 29.18
N SER A 580 -47.25 -7.32 28.61
CA SER A 580 -48.67 -7.45 28.30
C SER A 580 -48.90 -7.21 26.83
N ASP A 581 -49.57 -8.15 26.19
CA ASP A 581 -49.93 -8.15 24.77
C ASP A 581 -50.77 -6.92 24.39
N GLY A 582 -50.40 -6.28 23.28
CA GLY A 582 -51.14 -5.15 22.68
C GLY A 582 -50.29 -3.90 22.58
N GLY A 583 -49.97 -3.52 21.35
CA GLY A 583 -48.97 -2.49 21.01
C GLY A 583 -49.21 -1.11 21.63
N SER A 584 -48.19 -0.60 22.32
CA SER A 584 -47.68 0.78 22.26
C SER A 584 -46.55 0.93 23.29
N PHE A 585 -45.36 1.37 22.86
CA PHE A 585 -44.28 1.74 23.78
C PHE A 585 -44.60 3.12 24.38
N GLY A 586 -45.23 3.12 25.56
CA GLY A 586 -45.32 4.31 26.41
C GLY A 586 -44.11 4.41 27.33
N ILE A 587 -43.42 5.55 27.31
CA ILE A 587 -42.43 5.89 28.34
C ILE A 587 -43.19 5.99 29.68
N CYS A 588 -42.93 5.06 30.60
CA CYS A 588 -43.40 5.19 31.97
C CYS A 588 -42.78 6.42 32.62
N LYS A 589 -43.65 7.32 33.08
CA LYS A 589 -43.33 8.54 33.81
C LYS A 589 -43.65 8.30 35.28
N ALA A 590 -42.64 8.21 36.15
CA ALA A 590 -42.71 8.23 37.63
C ALA A 590 -41.29 7.91 38.17
N LEU A 591 -40.65 8.58 39.14
CA LEU A 591 -40.99 9.58 40.17
C LEU A 591 -39.67 10.34 40.50
N HIS A 592 -39.64 11.67 40.64
CA HIS A 592 -39.81 12.43 41.90
C HIS A 592 -39.09 11.83 43.13
N GLY A 593 -38.05 12.52 43.62
CA GLY A 593 -37.56 12.40 45.00
C GLY A 593 -36.03 12.37 45.13
N CYS A 594 -35.48 13.46 45.70
CA CYS A 594 -34.09 13.75 46.08
C CYS A 594 -33.14 14.21 44.96
#